data_AF-Q2HWP7-F1
#
_entry.id   AF-Q2HWP7-F1
#
_cell.length_a   1.000
_cell.length_b   1.000
_cell.length_c   1.000
_cell.angle_alpha   90.00
_cell.angle_beta   90.00
_cell.angle_gamma   90.00
#
_symmetry.space_group_name_H-M   'P 1'
#
loop_
_entity.id
_entity.type
_entity.pdbx_description
1 polymer ?
#
loop_
_entity_poly.entity_id
_entity_poly.type
_entity_poly.pdbx_seq_one_letter_code
_entity_poly.pdbx_strand_id
1 'polypeptide(L)'
;EECWFPKATDVSFVEKLINTQGNHIKFAKSKQLKDKTEFSLLHYAGKVSYNATAWLTKNMDPLNDNVTTLLSNSSSQFVQDLWKDTDRVVGLDTIAKMTDSSMPSASKTKKGMFRTVGQLYKESLAKLMT
;
A
#
# COMPACT_ATOMS: atom_id res chain seq x y z
N GLU A 1 -2.60 -4.03 6.66
CA GLU A 1 -3.71 -5.00 6.79
C GLU A 1 -4.85 -4.67 5.83
N GLU A 2 -5.45 -3.48 5.88
CA GLU A 2 -6.55 -3.09 4.97
C GLU A 2 -6.22 -3.27 3.48
N CYS A 3 -4.98 -3.00 3.06
CA CYS A 3 -4.54 -3.20 1.68
C CYS A 3 -4.69 -4.65 1.17
N TRP A 4 -4.76 -5.65 2.06
CA TRP A 4 -4.88 -7.06 1.68
C TRP A 4 -6.30 -7.61 1.88
N PHE A 5 -7.23 -6.79 2.39
CA PHE A 5 -8.58 -7.24 2.67
C PHE A 5 -9.45 -7.11 1.41
N PRO A 6 -10.14 -8.18 0.97
CA PRO A 6 -11.02 -8.12 -0.18
C PRO A 6 -12.06 -7.01 -0.03
N LYS A 7 -12.22 -6.18 -1.06
CA LYS A 7 -13.18 -5.05 -1.10
C LYS A 7 -12.89 -3.91 -0.10
N ALA A 8 -11.73 -3.88 0.55
CA ALA A 8 -11.33 -2.71 1.30
C ALA A 8 -11.17 -1.49 0.37
N THR A 9 -11.48 -0.32 0.91
CA THR A 9 -11.40 0.96 0.20
C THR A 9 -10.63 1.96 1.07
N ASP A 10 -10.18 3.05 0.47
CA ASP A 10 -9.55 4.13 1.25
C ASP A 10 -10.51 4.71 2.31
N VAL A 11 -11.82 4.66 2.05
CA VAL A 11 -12.87 5.04 3.02
C VAL A 11 -12.90 4.05 4.19
N SER A 12 -12.97 2.73 3.93
CA SER A 12 -12.98 1.74 5.01
C SER A 12 -11.69 1.78 5.84
N PHE A 13 -10.56 2.10 5.20
CA PHE A 13 -9.30 2.36 5.89
C PHE A 13 -9.43 3.53 6.87
N VAL A 14 -9.98 4.68 6.45
CA VAL A 14 -10.16 5.84 7.33
C VAL A 14 -11.19 5.56 8.44
N GLU A 15 -12.28 4.85 8.14
CA GLU A 15 -13.25 4.42 9.17
C GLU A 15 -12.59 3.55 10.23
N LYS A 16 -11.77 2.56 9.83
CA LYS A 16 -11.00 1.73 10.76
C LYS A 16 -9.95 2.54 11.53
N LEU A 17 -9.29 3.50 10.88
CA LEU A 17 -8.35 4.42 11.54
C LEU A 17 -9.04 5.25 12.61
N ILE A 18 -10.24 5.77 12.35
CA ILE A 18 -11.04 6.53 13.31
C ILE A 18 -11.49 5.63 14.46
N ASN A 19 -11.92 4.39 14.18
CA ASN A 19 -12.35 3.45 15.22
C ASN A 19 -11.20 3.04 16.15
N THR A 20 -9.98 2.94 15.63
CA THR A 20 -8.79 2.52 16.39
C THR A 20 -8.08 3.69 17.08
N GLN A 21 -7.92 4.82 16.39
CA GLN A 21 -7.12 5.96 16.84
C GLN A 21 -7.94 7.20 17.20
N GLY A 22 -9.27 7.17 17.07
CA GLY A 22 -10.13 8.35 17.19
C GLY A 22 -10.06 9.10 18.53
N ASN A 23 -9.68 8.41 19.61
CA ASN A 23 -9.53 8.98 20.96
C ASN A 23 -8.08 9.32 21.32
N HIS A 24 -7.12 9.07 20.42
CA HIS A 24 -5.71 9.33 20.69
C HIS A 24 -5.44 10.85 20.68
N ILE A 25 -4.69 11.35 21.66
CA ILE A 25 -4.44 12.80 21.85
C ILE A 25 -3.76 13.49 20.65
N LYS A 26 -3.08 12.74 19.79
CA LYS A 26 -2.45 13.25 18.56
C LYS A 26 -3.31 13.08 17.30
N PHE A 27 -4.47 12.42 17.41
CA PHE A 27 -5.39 12.23 16.31
C PHE A 27 -6.49 13.29 16.36
N ALA A 28 -6.83 13.87 15.21
CA ALA A 28 -7.92 14.82 15.07
C ALA A 28 -8.82 14.41 13.91
N LYS A 29 -10.10 14.16 14.19
CA LYS A 29 -11.11 13.82 13.18
C LYS A 29 -11.26 14.98 12.18
N SER A 30 -11.49 14.67 10.90
CA SER A 30 -11.80 15.70 9.91
C SER A 30 -13.10 16.42 10.31
N LYS A 31 -13.10 17.75 10.13
CA LYS A 31 -14.30 18.58 10.37
C LYS A 31 -15.25 18.54 9.18
N GLN A 32 -14.78 18.12 8.01
CA GLN A 32 -15.57 18.07 6.79
C GLN A 32 -16.20 16.68 6.64
N LEU A 33 -17.53 16.61 6.75
CA LEU A 33 -18.28 15.35 6.64
C LEU A 33 -18.43 14.86 5.19
N LYS A 34 -18.11 15.70 4.19
CA LYS A 34 -18.24 15.35 2.77
C LYS A 34 -17.14 14.40 2.31
N ASP A 35 -15.91 14.62 2.75
CA ASP A 35 -14.75 13.85 2.32
C ASP A 35 -14.41 12.76 3.35
N LYS A 36 -14.95 11.56 3.11
CA LYS A 36 -14.81 10.40 4.01
C LYS A 36 -13.39 9.81 4.05
N THR A 37 -12.46 10.33 3.26
CA THR A 37 -11.05 9.90 3.21
C THR A 37 -10.11 10.85 3.96
N GLU A 38 -10.62 11.89 4.63
CA GLU A 38 -9.76 12.84 5.34
C GLU A 38 -9.62 12.56 6.84
N PHE A 39 -8.41 12.79 7.36
CA PHE A 39 -8.13 12.82 8.79
C PHE A 39 -6.98 13.79 9.08
N SER A 40 -6.76 14.13 10.35
CA SER A 40 -5.64 15.00 10.73
C SER A 40 -4.81 14.42 11.86
N LEU A 41 -3.52 14.76 11.86
CA LEU A 41 -2.58 14.42 12.93
C LEU A 41 -1.92 15.68 13.48
N LEU A 42 -1.66 15.69 14.79
CA LEU A 42 -0.93 16.75 15.48
C LEU A 42 0.56 16.38 15.54
N HIS A 43 1.33 16.82 14.55
CA HIS A 43 2.79 16.66 14.51
C HIS A 43 3.48 17.69 15.41
N TYR A 44 4.77 17.50 15.66
CA TYR A 44 5.57 18.44 16.47
C TYR A 44 5.56 19.87 15.89
N ALA A 45 5.54 19.99 14.55
CA ALA A 45 5.51 21.26 13.84
C ALA A 45 4.10 21.79 13.55
N GLY A 46 3.04 21.13 14.04
CA GLY A 46 1.66 21.58 13.88
C GLY A 46 0.72 20.50 13.33
N LYS A 47 -0.54 20.92 13.12
CA LYS A 47 -1.60 20.04 12.60
C LYS A 47 -1.48 19.89 11.09
N VAL A 48 -1.51 18.65 10.60
CA VAL A 48 -1.55 18.32 9.16
C VAL A 48 -2.82 17.54 8.86
N SER A 49 -3.54 17.94 7.80
CA SER A 49 -4.65 17.16 7.24
C SER A 49 -4.13 16.26 6.12
N TYR A 50 -4.51 14.99 6.17
CA TYR A 50 -4.19 13.97 5.18
C TYR A 50 -5.46 13.56 4.44
N ASN A 51 -5.32 13.36 3.13
CA ASN A 51 -6.34 12.75 2.30
C ASN A 51 -5.86 11.35 1.91
N ALA A 52 -6.61 10.33 2.34
CA ALA A 52 -6.28 8.92 2.17
C ALA A 52 -6.61 8.36 0.77
N THR A 53 -7.10 9.19 -0.15
CA THR A 53 -7.47 8.74 -1.50
C THR A 53 -6.26 8.09 -2.20
N ALA A 54 -6.50 6.89 -2.75
CA ALA A 54 -5.54 6.00 -3.37
C ALA A 54 -4.39 5.54 -2.46
N TRP A 55 -4.52 5.61 -1.13
CA TRP A 55 -3.46 5.15 -0.22
C TRP A 55 -3.29 3.63 -0.27
N LEU A 56 -4.38 2.87 -0.40
CA LEU A 56 -4.27 1.41 -0.52
C LEU A 56 -3.42 1.05 -1.75
N THR A 57 -3.76 1.60 -2.92
CA THR A 57 -2.99 1.39 -4.17
C THR A 57 -1.55 1.84 -4.04
N LYS A 58 -1.30 3.05 -3.53
CA LYS A 58 0.07 3.57 -3.31
C LYS A 58 0.91 2.70 -2.37
N ASN A 59 0.28 2.09 -1.36
CA ASN A 59 0.97 1.25 -0.40
C ASN A 59 1.20 -0.18 -0.92
N MET A 60 0.38 -0.66 -1.85
CA MET A 60 0.58 -1.95 -2.52
C MET A 60 1.55 -1.90 -3.69
N ASP A 61 1.61 -0.76 -4.37
CA ASP A 61 2.48 -0.49 -5.52
C ASP A 61 2.38 -1.56 -6.64
N PRO A 62 1.17 -1.83 -7.17
CA PRO A 62 1.03 -2.83 -8.22
C PRO A 62 1.58 -2.37 -9.56
N LEU A 63 2.21 -3.30 -10.29
CA LEU A 63 2.64 -3.10 -11.68
C LEU A 63 1.99 -4.15 -12.59
N ASN A 64 1.98 -3.85 -13.89
CA ASN A 64 1.49 -4.79 -14.90
C ASN A 64 2.54 -5.90 -15.13
N ASP A 65 2.14 -7.16 -14.92
CA ASP A 65 3.02 -8.33 -15.01
C ASP A 65 3.59 -8.54 -16.42
N ASN A 66 2.78 -8.31 -17.45
CA ASN A 66 3.18 -8.51 -18.84
C ASN A 66 4.24 -7.48 -19.26
N VAL A 67 4.06 -6.22 -18.87
CA VAL A 67 5.02 -5.16 -19.16
C VAL A 67 6.32 -5.38 -18.38
N THR A 68 6.21 -5.79 -17.12
CA THR A 68 7.38 -6.09 -16.27
C THR A 68 8.21 -7.22 -16.87
N THR A 69 7.56 -8.29 -17.34
CA THR A 69 8.21 -9.42 -18.03
C THR A 69 8.82 -9.02 -19.37
N LEU A 70 8.17 -8.12 -20.12
CA LEU A 70 8.71 -7.61 -21.37
C LEU A 70 10.01 -6.82 -21.14
N LEU A 71 10.05 -5.98 -20.10
CA LEU A 71 11.21 -5.14 -19.79
C LEU A 71 12.39 -5.96 -19.26
N SER A 72 12.14 -6.99 -18.46
CA SER A 72 13.19 -7.92 -18.00
C SER A 72 13.82 -8.73 -19.15
N ASN A 73 13.11 -8.88 -20.28
CA ASN A 73 13.59 -9.56 -21.49
C ASN A 73 13.92 -8.58 -22.65
N SER A 74 14.13 -7.30 -22.36
CA SER A 74 14.41 -6.27 -23.36
C SER A 74 15.65 -6.61 -24.21
N SER A 75 15.71 -6.20 -25.48
CA SER A 75 16.94 -6.35 -26.27
C SER A 75 18.09 -5.43 -25.82
N SER A 76 17.80 -4.41 -25.00
CA SER A 76 18.80 -3.52 -24.42
C SER A 76 19.32 -4.08 -23.11
N GLN A 77 20.63 -4.38 -23.05
CA GLN A 77 21.27 -4.90 -21.83
C GLN A 77 21.04 -3.97 -20.64
N PHE A 78 21.14 -2.65 -20.84
CA PHE A 78 20.89 -1.67 -19.78
C PHE A 78 19.46 -1.76 -19.21
N VAL A 79 18.47 -1.99 -20.07
CA VAL A 79 17.08 -2.13 -19.63
C VAL A 79 16.88 -3.46 -18.90
N GLN A 80 17.44 -4.57 -19.39
CA GLN A 80 17.40 -5.84 -18.66
C GLN A 80 18.00 -5.69 -17.25
N ASP A 81 19.14 -5.00 -17.12
CA ASP A 81 19.84 -4.83 -15.84
C ASP A 81 18.99 -4.02 -14.82
N LEU A 82 18.20 -3.04 -15.29
CA LEU A 82 17.25 -2.29 -14.45
C LEU A 82 16.09 -3.16 -13.96
N TRP A 83 15.67 -4.15 -14.76
CA TRP A 83 14.51 -5.00 -14.52
C TRP A 83 14.88 -6.45 -14.18
N LYS A 84 16.07 -6.67 -13.63
CA LYS A 84 16.54 -8.02 -13.24
C LYS A 84 15.85 -8.57 -11.99
N ASP A 85 15.39 -7.70 -11.09
CA ASP A 85 14.86 -8.05 -9.76
C ASP A 85 13.32 -7.97 -9.70
N THR A 86 12.64 -8.47 -10.74
CA THR A 86 11.17 -8.37 -10.88
C THR A 86 10.39 -9.29 -9.96
N ASP A 87 11.03 -10.26 -9.32
CA ASP A 87 10.40 -11.23 -8.40
C ASP A 87 9.71 -10.57 -7.18
N ARG A 88 10.02 -9.29 -6.92
CA ARG A 88 9.48 -8.51 -5.80
C ARG A 88 8.26 -7.67 -6.17
N VAL A 89 7.93 -7.59 -7.46
CA VAL A 89 6.84 -6.77 -7.97
C VAL A 89 5.49 -7.43 -7.67
N VAL A 90 4.54 -6.64 -7.19
CA VAL A 90 3.15 -7.09 -7.01
C VAL A 90 2.42 -6.92 -8.33
N GLY A 91 1.91 -8.02 -8.88
CA GLY A 91 1.15 -8.01 -10.12
C GLY A 91 -0.25 -7.42 -9.99
N LEU A 92 -0.64 -6.58 -10.95
CA LEU A 92 -1.99 -5.98 -11.02
C LEU A 92 -3.09 -7.04 -11.10
N ASP A 93 -2.84 -8.14 -11.82
CA ASP A 93 -3.75 -9.29 -11.92
C ASP A 93 -3.93 -9.99 -10.56
N THR A 94 -2.89 -9.96 -9.73
CA THR A 94 -2.94 -10.52 -8.37
C THR A 94 -3.84 -9.67 -7.48
N ILE A 95 -3.80 -8.34 -7.61
CA ILE A 95 -4.69 -7.43 -6.87
C ILE A 95 -6.15 -7.55 -7.36
N ALA A 96 -6.38 -7.61 -8.67
CA ALA A 96 -7.72 -7.78 -9.23
C ALA A 96 -8.40 -9.04 -8.66
N LYS A 97 -7.67 -10.16 -8.63
CA LYS A 97 -8.15 -11.43 -8.04
C LYS A 97 -8.45 -11.33 -6.54
N MET A 98 -7.67 -10.55 -5.78
CA MET A 98 -7.93 -10.31 -4.35
C MET A 98 -9.21 -9.49 -4.10
N THR A 99 -9.64 -8.69 -5.08
CA THR A 99 -10.81 -7.82 -4.94
C THR A 99 -12.12 -8.57 -5.19
N ASP A 100 -12.09 -9.58 -6.08
CA ASP A 100 -13.25 -10.38 -6.48
C ASP A 100 -13.47 -11.68 -5.69
N SER A 101 -12.45 -12.19 -4.99
CA SER A 101 -12.55 -13.51 -4.35
C SER A 101 -13.00 -13.47 -2.88
N SER A 102 -14.12 -14.13 -2.60
CA SER A 102 -14.59 -14.54 -1.27
C SER A 102 -13.91 -15.83 -0.76
N MET A 103 -12.78 -16.24 -1.36
CA MET A 103 -12.06 -17.48 -1.05
C MET A 103 -10.56 -17.19 -0.85
N PRO A 104 -9.89 -17.89 0.09
CA PRO A 104 -8.50 -17.62 0.41
C PRO A 104 -7.61 -17.96 -0.80
N SER A 105 -6.96 -16.94 -1.35
CA SER A 105 -6.04 -17.08 -2.49
C SER A 105 -4.90 -18.02 -2.15
N ALA A 106 -4.99 -19.25 -2.67
CA ALA A 106 -3.90 -20.19 -2.81
C ALA A 106 -3.13 -19.90 -4.11
N SER A 107 -2.53 -18.72 -4.24
CA SER A 107 -1.51 -18.48 -5.26
C SER A 107 -0.13 -18.72 -4.63
N LYS A 108 0.70 -19.53 -5.31
CA LYS A 108 2.03 -19.96 -4.88
C LYS A 108 3.05 -18.82 -4.87
N THR A 109 2.85 -17.83 -4.02
CA THR A 109 3.91 -16.92 -3.60
C THR A 109 4.26 -17.32 -2.17
N LYS A 110 5.54 -17.59 -1.94
CA LYS A 110 6.05 -18.07 -0.65
C LYS A 110 5.44 -17.22 0.46
N LYS A 111 4.67 -17.87 1.33
CA LYS A 111 4.10 -17.37 2.58
C LYS A 111 5.17 -16.49 3.26
N GLY A 112 5.07 -15.16 3.13
CA GLY A 112 6.06 -14.19 3.67
C GLY A 112 6.68 -13.17 2.70
N MET A 113 6.39 -13.21 1.39
CA MET A 113 7.13 -12.39 0.39
C MET A 113 6.53 -11.02 0.03
N PHE A 114 5.29 -10.68 0.42
CA PHE A 114 4.71 -9.38 0.06
C PHE A 114 4.82 -8.37 1.19
N ARG A 115 5.81 -7.47 1.08
CA ARG A 115 5.95 -6.31 1.97
C ARG A 115 5.32 -5.10 1.30
N THR A 116 4.51 -4.36 2.05
CA THR A 116 3.95 -3.09 1.54
C THR A 116 5.02 -2.00 1.54
N VAL A 117 4.82 -0.95 0.75
CA VAL A 117 5.75 0.20 0.69
C VAL A 117 5.97 0.79 2.09
N GLY A 118 4.91 0.96 2.87
CA GLY A 118 5.01 1.45 4.25
C GLY A 118 5.85 0.57 5.18
N GLN A 119 5.82 -0.76 5.00
CA GLN A 119 6.65 -1.68 5.78
C GLN A 119 8.12 -1.59 5.37
N LEU A 120 8.41 -1.60 4.06
CA LEU A 120 9.76 -1.48 3.52
C LEU A 120 10.43 -0.18 3.98
N TYR A 121 9.71 0.94 3.91
CA TYR A 121 10.23 2.23 4.38
C TYR A 121 10.47 2.23 5.89
N LYS A 122 9.55 1.68 6.69
CA LYS A 122 9.71 1.60 8.15
C LYS A 122 10.95 0.79 8.55
N GLU A 123 11.21 -0.32 7.87
CA GLU A 123 12.38 -1.17 8.14
C GLU A 123 13.70 -0.47 7.74
N SER A 124 13.71 0.19 6.58
CA SER A 124 14.85 0.99 6.13
C SER A 124 15.14 2.15 7.10
N LEU A 125 14.10 2.86 7.53
CA LEU A 125 14.20 3.93 8.51
C LEU A 125 14.70 3.43 9.86
N ALA A 126 14.22 2.27 10.34
CA ALA A 126 14.70 1.68 11.58
C ALA A 126 16.21 1.39 11.52
N LYS A 127 16.71 0.88 10.38
CA LYS A 127 18.14 0.63 10.17
C LYS A 127 18.97 1.92 10.15
N LEU A 128 18.42 3.03 9.66
CA LEU A 128 19.11 4.32 9.67
C LEU A 128 19.23 4.91 11.09
N MET A 129 18.22 4.67 11.94
CA MET A 129 18.13 5.24 13.28
C MET A 129 18.91 4.44 14.34
N THR A 130 19.56 3.35 13.94
CA THR A 130 20.40 2.46 14.78
C THR A 130 21.83 2.44 14.28
#